data_AF-A0A7I7L6Y4-F1
#
_entry.id   AF-A0A7I7L6Y4-F1
#
_cell.length_a   1.000
_cell.length_b   1.000
_cell.length_c   1.000
_cell.angle_alpha   90.00
_cell.angle_beta   90.00
_cell.angle_gamma   90.00
#
_symmetry.space_group_name_H-M   'P 1'
#
loop_
_entity.id
_entity.type
_entity.pdbx_description
1 polymer ?
#
loop_
_entity_poly.entity_id
_entity_poly.type
_entity_poly.pdbx_seq_one_letter_code
_entity_poly.pdbx_strand_id
1 'polypeptide(L)'
;MSDKDLVESVLRELSEAADKWEALVAQAENVTYSVDLGDVHAVANSDGRLLKLTLHPGVMTGYSHAELADRLNVALAALREEAEAENEARYGGPLQ
;
A
#
# COMPACT_ATOMS: atom_id res chain seq x y z
N MET A 1 -1.34 -37.85 -26.75
CA MET A 1 -1.37 -36.94 -25.59
C MET A 1 -2.66 -37.24 -24.87
N SER A 2 -2.58 -37.66 -23.61
CA SER A 2 -3.77 -37.97 -22.82
C SER A 2 -4.30 -36.67 -22.20
N ASP A 3 -5.61 -36.52 -22.06
CA ASP A 3 -6.23 -35.38 -21.36
C ASP A 3 -5.65 -35.16 -19.96
N LYS A 4 -5.16 -36.24 -19.34
CA LYS A 4 -4.45 -36.19 -18.06
C LYS A 4 -3.14 -35.39 -18.12
N ASP A 5 -2.37 -35.54 -19.19
CA ASP A 5 -1.10 -34.83 -19.38
C ASP A 5 -1.34 -33.32 -19.57
N LEU A 6 -2.45 -32.97 -20.22
CA LEU A 6 -2.85 -31.57 -20.43
C LEU A 6 -3.29 -30.91 -19.11
N VAL A 7 -4.09 -31.63 -18.31
CA VAL A 7 -4.53 -31.16 -16.99
C VAL A 7 -3.33 -31.00 -16.04
N GLU A 8 -2.37 -31.93 -16.05
CA GLU A 8 -1.15 -31.81 -15.25
C GLU A 8 -0.29 -30.61 -15.68
N SER A 9 -0.22 -30.31 -16.99
CA SER A 9 0.49 -29.10 -17.47
C SER A 9 -0.19 -27.82 -17.01
N VAL A 10 -1.53 -27.73 -17.13
CA VAL A 10 -2.30 -26.54 -16.72
C VAL A 10 -2.22 -26.33 -15.21
N LEU A 11 -2.29 -27.39 -14.41
CA LEU A 11 -2.16 -27.29 -12.95
C LEU A 11 -0.77 -26.81 -12.55
N ARG A 12 0.28 -27.26 -13.26
CA ARG A 12 1.65 -26.77 -13.03
C ARG A 12 1.79 -25.31 -13.42
N GLU A 13 1.30 -24.90 -14.59
CA GLU A 13 1.33 -23.51 -15.04
C GLU A 13 0.56 -22.58 -14.09
N LEU A 14 -0.59 -23.03 -13.58
CA LEU A 14 -1.39 -22.29 -12.60
C LEU A 14 -0.65 -22.15 -11.25
N SER A 15 0.02 -23.22 -10.81
CA SER A 15 0.84 -23.18 -9.58
C SER A 15 2.02 -22.22 -9.73
N GLU A 16 2.73 -22.27 -10.85
CA GLU A 16 3.86 -21.35 -11.11
C GLU A 16 3.39 -19.89 -11.23
N ALA A 17 2.19 -19.66 -11.76
CA ALA A 17 1.59 -18.32 -11.79
C ALA A 17 1.22 -17.83 -10.38
N ALA A 18 0.71 -18.72 -9.51
CA ALA A 18 0.41 -18.40 -8.12
C ALA A 18 1.67 -18.07 -7.32
N ASP A 19 2.74 -18.86 -7.45
CA ASP A 19 4.02 -18.62 -6.77
C ASP A 19 4.65 -17.28 -7.18
N LYS A 20 4.56 -16.92 -8.48
CA LYS A 20 5.03 -15.63 -8.99
C LYS A 20 4.18 -14.47 -8.45
N TRP A 21 2.86 -14.66 -8.38
CA TRP A 21 1.97 -13.67 -7.77
C TRP A 21 2.29 -13.45 -6.30
N GLU A 22 2.52 -14.52 -5.54
CA GLU A 22 2.86 -14.46 -4.12
C GLU A 22 4.20 -13.73 -3.88
N ALA A 23 5.21 -13.99 -4.73
CA ALA A 23 6.49 -13.30 -4.67
C ALA A 23 6.39 -11.80 -4.98
N LEU A 24 5.54 -11.42 -5.94
CA LEU A 24 5.29 -10.01 -6.27
C LEU A 24 4.50 -9.28 -5.17
N VAL A 25 3.51 -9.94 -4.57
CA VAL A 25 2.75 -9.42 -3.42
C VAL A 25 3.66 -9.19 -2.22
N ALA A 26 4.52 -10.15 -1.87
CA ALA A 26 5.49 -10.01 -0.78
C ALA A 26 6.52 -8.88 -1.03
N GLN A 27 6.87 -8.63 -2.30
CA GLN A 27 7.74 -7.51 -2.67
C GLN A 27 6.99 -6.16 -2.59
N ALA A 28 5.73 -6.12 -2.98
CA ALA A 28 4.87 -4.94 -2.89
C ALA A 28 4.59 -4.55 -1.42
N GLU A 29 4.45 -5.51 -0.50
CA GLU A 29 4.33 -5.24 0.94
C GLU A 29 5.51 -4.44 1.52
N ASN A 30 6.68 -4.46 0.86
CA ASN A 30 7.85 -3.68 1.26
C ASN A 30 7.88 -2.24 0.71
N VAL A 31 7.00 -1.92 -0.25
CA VAL A 31 6.84 -0.54 -0.73
C VAL A 31 6.08 0.23 0.35
N THR A 32 6.75 1.23 0.91
CA THR A 32 6.18 2.07 1.96
C THR A 32 6.25 3.53 1.57
N TYR A 33 5.17 4.23 1.82
CA TYR A 33 5.03 5.67 1.65
C TYR A 33 5.05 6.31 3.03
N SER A 34 5.76 7.43 3.17
CA SER A 34 5.82 8.16 4.42
C SER A 34 5.51 9.63 4.21
N VAL A 35 4.71 10.20 5.11
CA VAL A 35 4.49 11.64 5.21
C VAL A 35 5.01 12.12 6.56
N ASP A 36 5.66 13.27 6.56
CA ASP A 36 6.05 14.00 7.77
C ASP A 36 5.56 15.44 7.66
N LEU A 37 4.68 15.83 8.57
CA LEU A 37 4.11 17.17 8.63
C LEU A 37 4.69 17.99 9.79
N GLY A 38 5.74 17.49 10.44
CA GLY A 38 6.42 18.09 11.60
C GLY A 38 5.81 17.68 12.94
N ASP A 39 4.48 17.68 13.03
CA ASP A 39 3.71 17.28 14.21
C ASP A 39 3.08 15.88 14.08
N VAL A 40 2.91 15.39 12.85
CA VAL A 40 2.39 14.06 12.53
C VAL A 40 3.31 13.38 11.51
N HIS A 41 3.73 12.16 11.82
CA HIS A 41 4.45 11.28 10.90
C HIS A 41 3.67 9.99 10.69
N ALA A 42 3.39 9.63 9.45
CA ALA A 42 2.63 8.43 9.12
C ALA A 42 3.33 7.64 8.00
N VAL A 43 3.26 6.31 8.10
CA VAL A 43 3.81 5.37 7.12
C VAL A 43 2.74 4.36 6.73
N ALA A 44 2.50 4.19 5.44
CA ALA A 44 1.58 3.20 4.89
C ALA A 44 2.27 2.34 3.83
N ASN A 45 1.78 1.13 3.59
CA ASN A 45 2.25 0.29 2.49
C ASN A 45 1.43 0.50 1.21
N SER A 46 1.82 -0.16 0.12
CA SER A 46 1.11 -0.14 -1.18
C SER A 46 -0.36 -0.57 -1.12
N ASP A 47 -0.72 -1.40 -0.13
CA ASP A 47 -2.10 -1.85 0.06
C ASP A 47 -2.96 -0.84 0.85
N GLY A 48 -2.41 0.34 1.13
CA GLY A 48 -3.08 1.39 1.90
C GLY A 48 -3.16 1.10 3.40
N ARG A 49 -2.47 0.06 3.89
CA ARG A 49 -2.43 -0.26 5.31
C ARG A 49 -1.47 0.70 6.03
N LEU A 50 -1.99 1.39 7.05
CA LEU A 50 -1.17 2.19 7.94
C LEU A 50 -0.27 1.29 8.79
N LEU A 51 1.05 1.39 8.58
CA LEU A 51 2.07 0.63 9.31
C LEU A 51 2.55 1.36 10.56
N LYS A 52 2.63 2.70 10.51
CA LYS A 52 3.10 3.52 11.62
C LYS A 52 2.40 4.86 11.66
N LEU A 53 2.06 5.31 12.86
CA LEU A 53 1.61 6.67 13.16
C LEU A 53 2.38 7.17 14.38
N THR A 54 3.04 8.31 14.26
CA THR A 54 3.77 8.98 15.34
C THR A 54 3.27 10.41 15.44
N LEU A 55 2.87 10.80 16.65
CA LEU A 55 2.35 12.13 16.94
C LEU A 55 3.35 12.85 17.84
N HIS A 56 3.65 14.10 17.52
CA HIS A 56 4.47 14.94 18.37
C HIS A 56 3.76 15.15 19.73
N PRO A 57 4.47 15.18 20.88
CA PRO A 57 3.82 15.29 22.19
C PRO A 57 2.90 16.52 22.35
N GLY A 58 3.22 17.61 21.66
CA GLY A 58 2.40 18.83 21.64
C GLY A 58 1.05 18.68 20.93
N VAL A 59 0.84 17.62 20.15
CA VAL A 59 -0.44 17.35 19.46
C VAL A 59 -1.55 17.05 20.47
N MET A 60 -1.22 16.35 21.56
CA MET A 60 -2.20 15.95 22.58
C MET A 60 -2.68 17.11 23.46
N THR A 61 -1.96 18.23 23.47
CA THR A 61 -2.27 19.40 24.28
C THR A 61 -2.62 20.64 23.44
N GLY A 62 -2.19 20.66 22.18
CA GLY A 62 -2.34 21.80 21.27
C GLY A 62 -3.52 21.68 20.30
N TYR A 63 -4.11 20.50 20.12
CA TYR A 63 -5.26 20.31 19.25
C TYR A 63 -6.51 19.87 20.01
N SER A 64 -7.65 20.42 19.63
CA SER A 64 -8.94 19.80 19.87
C SER A 64 -9.09 18.51 19.06
N HIS A 65 -10.07 17.69 19.41
CA HIS A 65 -10.34 16.45 18.69
C HIS A 65 -10.60 16.68 17.19
N ALA A 66 -11.34 17.75 16.85
CA ALA A 66 -11.66 18.08 15.46
C ALA A 66 -10.40 18.48 14.67
N GLU A 67 -9.55 19.32 15.25
CA GLU A 67 -8.33 19.77 14.59
C GLU A 67 -7.33 18.61 14.41
N LEU A 68 -7.25 17.69 15.38
CA LEU A 68 -6.46 16.47 15.22
C LEU A 68 -7.00 15.58 14.09
N ALA A 69 -8.32 15.43 13.99
CA ALA A 69 -8.93 14.66 12.91
C ALA A 69 -8.63 15.27 11.55
N ASP A 70 -8.78 16.58 11.40
CA ASP A 70 -8.44 17.29 10.16
C ASP A 70 -6.96 17.13 9.81
N ARG A 71 -6.08 17.23 10.81
CA ARG A 71 -4.64 17.08 10.61
C ARG A 71 -4.25 15.67 10.16
N LEU A 72 -4.86 14.65 10.76
CA LEU A 72 -4.67 13.25 10.35
C LEU A 72 -5.20 13.01 8.94
N ASN A 73 -6.34 13.60 8.58
CA ASN A 73 -6.90 13.49 7.24
C ASN A 73 -5.96 14.10 6.19
N VAL A 74 -5.30 15.22 6.49
CA VAL A 74 -4.27 15.80 5.61
C VAL A 74 -3.10 14.83 5.41
N ALA A 75 -2.60 14.21 6.49
CA ALA A 75 -1.52 13.22 6.39
C ALA A 75 -1.92 12.01 5.54
N LEU A 76 -3.12 11.49 5.75
CA LEU A 76 -3.64 10.33 5.02
C LEU A 76 -3.92 10.66 3.55
N ALA A 77 -4.39 11.88 3.23
CA ALA A 77 -4.57 12.34 1.87
C ALA A 77 -3.23 12.41 1.13
N ALA A 78 -2.20 12.98 1.75
CA ALA A 78 -0.86 13.04 1.16
C ALA A 78 -0.27 11.64 0.90
N LEU A 79 -0.47 10.69 1.82
CA LEU A 79 -0.04 9.30 1.60
C LEU A 79 -0.75 8.65 0.41
N ARG A 80 -2.05 8.95 0.22
CA ARG A 80 -2.82 8.44 -0.91
C ARG A 80 -2.32 9.04 -2.22
N GLU A 81 -2.11 10.35 -2.28
CA GLU A 81 -1.59 11.04 -3.47
C GLU A 81 -0.24 10.47 -3.90
N GLU A 82 0.67 10.22 -2.96
CA GLU A 82 1.98 9.61 -3.25
C GLU A 82 1.82 8.17 -3.82
N ALA A 83 0.94 7.37 -3.20
CA ALA A 83 0.68 6.01 -3.68
C ALA A 83 0.03 5.98 -5.07
N GLU A 84 -0.91 6.90 -5.34
CA GLU A 84 -1.56 7.04 -6.64
C GLU A 84 -0.56 7.48 -7.72
N ALA A 85 0.29 8.47 -7.41
CA ALA A 85 1.33 8.94 -8.33
C ALA A 85 2.35 7.84 -8.65
N GLU A 86 2.76 7.03 -7.67
CA GLU A 86 3.66 5.89 -7.91
C GLU A 86 2.98 4.82 -8.77
N ASN A 87 1.72 4.49 -8.48
CA ASN A 87 0.94 3.52 -9.24
C ASN A 87 0.77 3.96 -10.70
N GLU A 88 0.44 5.22 -10.94
CA GLU A 88 0.38 5.80 -12.28
C GLU A 88 1.73 5.71 -13.01
N ALA A 89 2.83 6.07 -12.32
CA ALA A 89 4.17 6.03 -12.90
C ALA A 89 4.65 4.61 -13.24
N ARG A 90 4.29 3.60 -12.43
CA ARG A 90 4.72 2.21 -12.63
C ARG A 90 3.81 1.42 -13.58
N TYR A 91 2.50 1.65 -13.53
CA TYR A 91 1.52 0.78 -14.18
C TYR A 91 0.63 1.48 -15.22
N GLY A 92 0.73 2.80 -15.38
CA GLY A 92 0.05 3.52 -16.46
C GLY A 92 -1.40 3.94 -16.18
N GLY A 93 -1.78 4.05 -14.91
CA GLY A 93 -3.12 4.46 -14.48
C GLY A 93 -4.09 3.29 -14.27
N PRO A 94 -5.32 3.57 -13.82
CA PRO A 94 -6.29 2.52 -13.53
C PRO A 94 -6.55 1.66 -14.77
N LEU A 95 -6.47 0.34 -14.60
CA LEU A 95 -6.86 -0.64 -15.62
C LEU A 95 -8.28 -0.31 -16.10
N GLN A 96 -8.42 -0.01 -17.39
CA GLN A 96 -9.71 0.27 -18.03
C GLN A 96 -10.62 -0.95 -18.07
#